data_AF-A0A3R9QU37-F1
#
_entry.id   AF-A0A3R9QU37-F1
#
_cell.length_a   1.000
_cell.length_b   1.000
_cell.length_c   1.000
_cell.angle_alpha   90.00
_cell.angle_beta   90.00
_cell.angle_gamma   90.00
#
_symmetry.space_group_name_H-M   'P 1'
#
loop_
_entity.id
_entity.type
_entity.pdbx_description
1 polymer ?
#
loop_
_entity_poly.entity_id
_entity_poly.type
_entity_poly.pdbx_seq_one_letter_code
_entity_poly.pdbx_strand_id
1 'polypeptide(L)'
;MLTREQIAKILEQKRKLFLKTQTPSAEYTNLQRTFDTRDLFEEYAWSQEYDMNLLAMISAFTLGITFDEILPISFLKEPETPSPEEIEAGINLPVETPAPEDILQEIIEDIESGKIELPAGVSKEDIINALKNPTSANAGSFTPEEAEEITRETPEKAYYEKSHYDMSYYDPEYMIEFLRALLYRLYNDTGDPQTLANDILKLGDQFGIQRDLVVTIFNRIQLLRATKYQMFILGVSQIGASLWNNENKVLFMDMDGNIKEVEINNLDDALLGFALDNTALGYGFTTYPDTVIRPLTRVYENNGKKTVPALPVLLEYLYRKVNKTVNNYFLTPVAFTNYSTVPEMTDLSKSEKMDVYATLQNYRYAVENLVESICNKHSVNQYQKRQYQMAGLQYVTRNVESHSWGKDLLLQMSDDEFTDFWLDHWGRQGLNREILLEIKGEIEKWFPNLREKSRELAEQMRLKRKMKAYLSKLSK
;
A
#
# COMPACT_ATOMS: atom_id res chain seq x y z
N MET A 1 -3.20 17.40 -34.24
CA MET A 1 -1.89 18.10 -34.25
C MET A 1 -1.87 19.07 -33.08
N LEU A 2 -0.79 19.12 -32.29
CA LEU A 2 -0.68 20.09 -31.19
C LEU A 2 -0.64 21.52 -31.73
N THR A 3 -1.22 22.45 -30.97
CA THR A 3 -1.09 23.88 -31.29
C THR A 3 0.30 24.40 -30.88
N ARG A 4 0.76 25.49 -31.49
CA ARG A 4 2.02 26.16 -31.10
C ARG A 4 2.03 26.55 -29.61
N GLU A 5 0.88 26.95 -29.10
CA GLU A 5 0.68 27.30 -27.70
C GLU A 5 0.86 26.08 -26.78
N GLN A 6 0.31 24.92 -27.16
CA GLN A 6 0.50 23.67 -26.42
C GLN A 6 1.96 23.24 -26.39
N ILE A 7 2.69 23.37 -27.51
CA ILE A 7 4.12 23.06 -27.57
C ILE A 7 4.91 24.00 -26.64
N ALA A 8 4.64 25.30 -26.69
CA ALA A 8 5.29 26.28 -25.81
C ALA A 8 5.03 25.96 -24.33
N LYS A 9 3.80 25.58 -23.99
CA LYS A 9 3.40 25.18 -22.63
C LYS A 9 4.12 23.92 -22.16
N ILE A 10 4.26 22.89 -23.02
CA ILE A 10 5.02 21.68 -22.70
C ILE A 10 6.48 22.04 -22.41
N LEU A 11 7.11 22.87 -23.26
CA LEU A 11 8.50 23.28 -23.06
C LEU A 11 8.70 24.07 -21.76
N GLU A 12 7.74 24.95 -21.43
CA GLU A 12 7.76 25.67 -20.16
C GLU A 12 7.61 24.72 -18.96
N GLN A 13 6.67 23.77 -19.02
CA GLN A 13 6.46 22.74 -18.00
C GLN A 13 7.71 21.88 -17.83
N LYS A 14 8.31 21.43 -18.94
CA LYS A 14 9.56 20.67 -18.99
C LYS A 14 10.69 21.43 -18.27
N ARG A 15 10.86 22.72 -18.58
CA ARG A 15 11.88 23.57 -17.94
C ARG A 15 11.62 23.77 -16.44
N LYS A 16 10.37 24.02 -16.05
CA LYS A 16 9.98 24.18 -14.64
C LYS A 16 10.23 22.90 -13.85
N LEU A 17 9.86 21.74 -14.38
CA LEU A 17 10.05 20.44 -13.73
C LEU A 17 11.54 20.13 -13.56
N PHE A 18 12.33 20.36 -14.61
CA PHE A 18 13.78 20.17 -14.58
C PHE A 18 14.44 20.98 -13.46
N LEU A 19 14.16 22.29 -13.41
CA LEU A 19 14.71 23.19 -12.38
C LEU A 19 14.22 22.87 -10.96
N LYS A 20 13.10 22.16 -10.82
CA LYS A 20 12.54 21.78 -9.51
C LYS A 20 12.97 20.41 -9.01
N THR A 21 13.44 19.51 -9.89
CA THR A 21 13.62 18.09 -9.52
C THR A 21 14.90 17.45 -10.01
N GLN A 22 15.57 17.96 -11.06
CA GLN A 22 16.71 17.27 -11.69
C GLN A 22 18.05 17.98 -11.51
N THR A 23 18.07 19.26 -11.14
CA THR A 23 19.33 20.00 -11.01
C THR A 23 19.96 19.79 -9.62
N PRO A 24 21.28 19.96 -9.46
CA PRO A 24 21.91 19.91 -8.15
C PRO A 24 21.35 20.94 -7.16
N SER A 25 20.98 22.13 -7.66
CA SER A 25 20.33 23.15 -6.83
C SER A 25 18.93 22.75 -6.39
N ALA A 26 18.18 22.04 -7.25
CA ALA A 26 16.89 21.48 -6.90
C ALA A 26 17.02 20.41 -5.81
N GLU A 27 17.99 19.50 -5.97
CA GLU A 27 18.28 18.46 -4.98
C GLU A 27 18.59 19.08 -3.61
N TYR A 28 19.48 20.07 -3.57
CA TYR A 28 19.81 20.78 -2.34
C TYR A 28 18.60 21.51 -1.72
N THR A 29 17.80 22.20 -2.54
CA THR A 29 16.59 22.90 -2.05
C THR A 29 15.56 21.91 -1.49
N ASN A 30 15.39 20.76 -2.14
CA ASN A 30 14.47 19.74 -1.66
C ASN A 30 15.00 19.05 -0.40
N LEU A 31 16.32 18.90 -0.25
CA LEU A 31 16.94 18.42 0.99
C LEU A 31 16.70 19.39 2.16
N GLN A 32 16.79 20.70 1.95
CA GLN A 32 16.42 21.67 2.98
C GLN A 32 14.95 21.53 3.38
N ARG A 33 14.05 21.36 2.40
CA ARG A 33 12.62 21.14 2.68
C ARG A 33 12.36 19.85 3.43
N THR A 34 13.09 18.76 3.18
CA THR A 34 12.91 17.53 3.95
C THR A 34 13.33 17.71 5.41
N PHE A 35 14.32 18.56 5.71
CA PHE A 35 14.58 18.97 7.11
C PHE A 35 13.40 19.74 7.71
N ASP A 36 12.87 20.74 6.99
CA ASP A 36 11.77 21.59 7.48
C ASP A 36 10.45 20.82 7.69
N THR A 37 10.25 19.74 6.95
CA THR A 37 9.00 18.95 6.96
C THR A 37 9.15 17.59 7.62
N ARG A 38 10.32 17.28 8.19
CA ARG A 38 10.63 15.99 8.80
C ARG A 38 9.63 15.62 9.90
N ASP A 39 9.37 16.54 10.83
CA ASP A 39 8.52 16.27 11.99
C ASP A 39 7.07 15.95 11.56
N LEU A 40 6.56 16.69 10.57
CA LEU A 40 5.25 16.43 9.97
C LEU A 40 5.21 15.09 9.24
N PHE A 41 6.29 14.73 8.52
CA PHE A 41 6.40 13.45 7.84
C PHE A 41 6.50 12.29 8.83
N GLU A 42 7.20 12.47 9.94
CA GLU A 42 7.32 11.49 11.02
C GLU A 42 5.96 11.22 11.68
N GLU A 43 5.21 12.27 12.01
CA GLU A 43 3.83 12.14 12.50
C GLU A 43 2.93 11.43 11.47
N TYR A 44 3.07 11.75 10.19
CA TYR A 44 2.37 11.06 9.12
C TYR A 44 2.73 9.57 9.04
N ALA A 45 4.00 9.22 9.08
CA ALA A 45 4.46 7.83 9.00
C ALA A 45 3.97 7.02 10.21
N TRP A 46 4.09 7.55 11.43
CA TRP A 46 3.56 6.91 12.63
C TRP A 46 2.03 6.83 12.66
N SER A 47 1.32 7.80 12.09
CA SER A 47 -0.15 7.77 12.06
C SER A 47 -0.69 6.83 11.00
N GLN A 48 -0.20 6.92 9.76
CA GLN A 48 -0.77 6.20 8.61
C GLN A 48 -0.07 4.89 8.31
N GLU A 49 1.26 4.90 8.14
CA GLU A 49 2.00 3.70 7.74
C GLU A 49 1.95 2.61 8.81
N TYR A 50 2.07 2.99 10.09
CA TYR A 50 1.90 2.06 11.20
C TYR A 50 0.53 1.38 11.20
N ASP A 51 -0.55 2.15 11.09
CA ASP A 51 -1.93 1.63 11.13
C ASP A 51 -2.19 0.66 9.97
N MET A 52 -1.66 0.99 8.79
CA MET A 52 -1.81 0.14 7.61
C MET A 52 -1.02 -1.17 7.74
N ASN A 53 0.22 -1.11 8.19
CA ASN A 53 1.00 -2.33 8.38
C ASN A 53 0.43 -3.19 9.53
N LEU A 54 -0.13 -2.55 10.57
CA LEU A 54 -0.82 -3.25 11.65
C LEU A 54 -2.08 -3.95 11.13
N LEU A 55 -2.87 -3.29 10.28
CA LEU A 55 -4.05 -3.90 9.65
C LEU A 55 -3.68 -5.07 8.74
N ALA A 56 -2.61 -4.90 7.94
CA ALA A 56 -2.07 -5.99 7.11
C ALA A 56 -1.75 -7.20 7.98
N MET A 57 -1.05 -6.98 9.11
CA MET A 57 -0.74 -8.03 10.07
C MET A 57 -1.99 -8.72 10.64
N ILE A 58 -3.01 -7.96 11.05
CA ILE A 58 -4.26 -8.52 11.59
C ILE A 58 -4.99 -9.37 10.55
N SER A 59 -4.98 -8.90 9.31
CA SER A 59 -5.62 -9.62 8.21
C SER A 59 -4.90 -10.95 7.96
N ALA A 60 -3.57 -10.97 8.05
CA ALA A 60 -2.78 -12.21 8.01
C ALA A 60 -3.20 -13.18 9.12
N PHE A 61 -3.28 -12.71 10.38
CA PHE A 61 -3.64 -13.57 11.50
C PHE A 61 -5.10 -14.06 11.48
N THR A 62 -6.04 -13.17 11.17
CA THR A 62 -7.48 -13.49 11.23
C THR A 62 -7.91 -14.39 10.08
N LEU A 63 -7.25 -14.29 8.93
CA LEU A 63 -7.63 -15.00 7.71
C LEU A 63 -6.65 -16.12 7.33
N GLY A 64 -5.64 -16.36 8.15
CA GLY A 64 -4.58 -17.34 7.86
C GLY A 64 -3.76 -17.02 6.61
N ILE A 65 -3.77 -15.76 6.17
CA ILE A 65 -3.02 -15.28 4.99
C ILE A 65 -1.56 -15.10 5.41
N THR A 66 -0.61 -15.58 4.61
CA THR A 66 0.80 -15.47 4.94
C THR A 66 1.32 -14.04 4.70
N PHE A 67 2.39 -13.64 5.38
CA PHE A 67 2.93 -12.28 5.28
C PHE A 67 3.52 -11.95 3.90
N ASP A 68 3.90 -12.95 3.11
CA ASP A 68 4.29 -12.82 1.70
C ASP A 68 3.09 -12.64 0.76
N GLU A 69 1.88 -12.96 1.20
CA GLU A 69 0.66 -12.74 0.39
C GLU A 69 0.09 -11.33 0.59
N ILE A 70 0.23 -10.76 1.78
CA ILE A 70 -0.18 -9.38 2.04
C ILE A 70 0.96 -8.46 1.60
N LEU A 71 0.64 -7.44 0.81
CA LEU A 71 1.59 -6.43 0.35
C LEU A 71 1.46 -5.17 1.24
N PRO A 72 2.21 -5.06 2.34
CA PRO A 72 2.22 -3.82 3.10
C PRO A 72 2.79 -2.66 2.29
N ILE A 73 2.21 -1.49 2.56
CA ILE A 73 2.20 -0.23 1.81
C ILE A 73 3.58 0.42 1.52
N SER A 74 4.70 -0.15 1.94
CA SER A 74 6.02 0.35 1.53
C SER A 74 7.08 -0.57 2.09
N PHE A 75 7.60 -1.50 1.32
CA PHE A 75 8.91 -2.04 1.63
C PHE A 75 9.86 -1.44 0.62
N LEU A 76 10.57 -0.40 1.03
CA LEU A 76 11.81 -0.07 0.34
C LEU A 76 12.89 -0.88 1.05
N LYS A 77 13.59 -1.72 0.28
CA LYS A 77 14.86 -2.31 0.74
C LYS A 77 15.78 -1.18 1.21
N GLU A 78 16.67 -1.45 2.16
CA GLU A 78 17.65 -0.42 2.56
C GLU A 78 18.38 0.07 1.30
N PRO A 79 18.38 1.39 1.03
CA PRO A 79 19.02 1.91 -0.14
C PRO A 79 20.52 1.64 -0.05
N GLU A 80 21.05 0.91 -1.02
CA GLU A 80 22.47 0.59 -1.08
C GLU A 80 23.26 1.81 -1.57
N THR A 81 24.54 1.88 -1.24
CA THR A 81 25.42 2.91 -1.81
C THR A 81 25.69 2.56 -3.28
N PRO A 82 25.44 3.48 -4.24
CA PRO A 82 25.65 3.18 -5.65
C PRO A 82 27.14 2.95 -5.95
N SER A 83 27.42 2.03 -6.87
CA SER A 83 28.78 1.82 -7.39
C SER A 83 29.22 2.98 -8.30
N PRO A 84 30.53 3.18 -8.54
CA PRO A 84 30.99 4.20 -9.49
C PRO A 84 30.37 4.06 -10.89
N GLU A 85 30.19 2.83 -11.38
CA GLU A 85 29.56 2.53 -12.68
C GLU A 85 28.07 2.90 -12.68
N GLU A 86 27.39 2.72 -11.55
CA GLU A 86 25.99 3.09 -11.37
C GLU A 86 25.83 4.62 -11.39
N ILE A 87 26.69 5.35 -10.68
CA ILE A 87 26.72 6.82 -10.71
C ILE A 87 26.98 7.34 -12.13
N GLU A 88 27.93 6.76 -12.86
CA GLU A 88 28.20 7.10 -14.27
C GLU A 88 27.04 6.75 -15.22
N ALA A 89 26.23 5.75 -14.87
CA ALA A 89 24.99 5.43 -15.56
C ALA A 89 23.84 6.39 -15.18
N GLY A 90 23.99 7.19 -14.12
CA GLY A 90 22.97 8.09 -13.57
C GLY A 90 22.10 7.45 -12.49
N ILE A 91 22.49 6.30 -11.95
CA ILE A 91 21.83 5.63 -10.82
C ILE A 91 22.46 6.19 -9.55
N ASN A 92 21.82 7.20 -8.97
CA ASN A 92 22.29 7.89 -7.75
C ASN A 92 21.74 7.23 -6.48
N LEU A 93 20.65 6.47 -6.62
CA LEU A 93 20.03 5.72 -5.53
C LEU A 93 19.52 4.38 -6.09
N PRO A 94 20.21 3.26 -5.86
CA PRO A 94 19.71 1.95 -6.26
C PRO A 94 18.52 1.59 -5.37
N VAL A 95 17.31 1.90 -5.86
CA VAL A 95 16.06 1.52 -5.20
C VAL A 95 15.51 0.26 -5.85
N GLU A 96 15.39 -0.77 -5.03
CA GLU A 96 14.72 -2.01 -5.36
C GLU A 96 13.44 -2.10 -4.55
N THR A 97 12.35 -2.40 -5.26
CA THR A 97 11.12 -2.85 -4.62
C THR A 97 11.33 -4.34 -4.39
N PRO A 98 11.41 -4.80 -3.14
CA PRO A 98 11.55 -6.23 -2.85
C PRO A 98 10.30 -6.96 -3.33
N ALA A 99 10.47 -8.20 -3.77
CA ALA A 99 9.33 -9.08 -3.95
C ALA A 99 8.70 -9.38 -2.58
N PRO A 100 7.39 -9.70 -2.51
CA PRO A 100 6.73 -10.09 -1.26
C PRO A 100 7.49 -11.19 -0.49
N GLU A 101 8.06 -12.16 -1.20
CA GLU A 101 8.84 -13.25 -0.63
C GLU A 101 10.17 -12.79 -0.03
N ASP A 102 10.80 -11.78 -0.64
CA ASP A 102 12.06 -11.20 -0.17
C ASP A 102 11.88 -10.50 1.19
N ILE A 103 10.68 -9.99 1.48
CA ILE A 103 10.37 -9.29 2.74
C ILE A 103 10.33 -10.29 3.91
N LEU A 104 9.65 -11.42 3.72
CA LEU A 104 9.64 -12.48 4.73
C LEU A 104 11.06 -12.99 4.98
N GLN A 105 11.85 -13.12 3.91
CA GLN A 105 13.25 -13.51 4.01
C GLN A 105 14.09 -12.45 4.75
N GLU A 106 13.89 -11.15 4.52
CA GLU A 106 14.55 -10.06 5.26
C GLU A 106 14.24 -10.15 6.77
N ILE A 107 12.98 -10.40 7.14
CA ILE A 107 12.59 -10.58 8.55
C ILE A 107 13.33 -11.76 9.17
N ILE A 108 13.37 -12.90 8.46
CA ILE A 108 14.07 -14.11 8.90
C ILE A 108 15.56 -13.84 9.08
N GLU A 109 16.20 -13.18 8.11
CA GLU A 109 17.62 -12.83 8.17
C GLU A 109 17.93 -11.86 9.33
N ASP A 110 17.04 -10.91 9.60
CA ASP A 110 17.17 -9.99 10.71
C ASP A 110 17.03 -10.69 12.08
N ILE A 111 16.19 -11.73 12.17
CA ILE A 111 16.09 -12.61 13.35
C ILE A 111 17.35 -13.48 13.48
N GLU A 112 17.80 -14.08 12.39
CA GLU A 112 18.97 -14.97 12.35
C GLU A 112 20.25 -14.22 12.71
N SER A 113 20.43 -13.02 12.17
CA SER A 113 21.56 -12.12 12.45
C SER A 113 21.50 -11.47 13.83
N GLY A 114 20.35 -11.54 14.52
CA GLY A 114 20.16 -10.97 15.85
C GLY A 114 19.96 -9.46 15.86
N LYS A 115 19.63 -8.85 14.71
CA LYS A 115 19.18 -7.45 14.65
C LYS A 115 17.81 -7.27 15.30
N ILE A 116 16.98 -8.32 15.26
CA ILE A 116 15.77 -8.41 16.07
C ILE A 116 16.12 -9.20 17.33
N GLU A 117 16.13 -8.50 18.47
CA GLU A 117 16.34 -9.15 19.76
C GLU A 117 15.15 -10.05 20.07
N LEU A 118 15.41 -11.35 20.14
CA LEU A 118 14.41 -12.31 20.58
C LEU A 118 14.29 -12.30 22.11
N PRO A 119 13.08 -12.50 22.66
CA PRO A 119 12.90 -12.72 24.08
C PRO A 119 13.79 -13.88 24.59
N ALA A 120 14.14 -13.83 25.87
CA ALA A 120 14.91 -14.91 26.48
C ALA A 120 14.10 -16.23 26.49
N GLY A 121 14.72 -17.32 26.03
CA GLY A 121 14.12 -18.65 26.05
C GLY A 121 13.29 -19.02 24.83
N VAL A 122 13.31 -18.22 23.77
CA VAL A 122 12.62 -18.47 22.50
C VAL A 122 13.59 -19.05 21.48
N SER A 123 13.17 -20.11 20.79
CA SER A 123 13.92 -20.62 19.65
C SER A 123 13.66 -19.75 18.42
N LYS A 124 14.71 -19.47 17.65
CA LYS A 124 14.60 -18.76 16.36
C LYS A 124 13.70 -19.53 15.41
N GLU A 125 13.82 -20.85 15.42
CA GLU A 125 13.07 -21.78 14.57
C GLU A 125 11.56 -21.69 14.83
N ASP A 126 11.13 -21.57 16.10
CA ASP A 126 9.71 -21.43 16.45
C ASP A 126 9.10 -20.14 15.87
N ILE A 127 9.81 -19.01 15.95
CA ILE A 127 9.36 -17.73 15.38
C ILE A 127 9.37 -17.78 13.85
N ILE A 128 10.41 -18.35 13.24
CA ILE A 128 10.49 -18.46 11.77
C ILE A 128 9.34 -19.33 11.24
N ASN A 129 9.01 -20.43 11.92
CA ASN A 129 7.87 -21.26 11.57
C ASN A 129 6.54 -20.52 11.74
N ALA A 130 6.39 -19.75 12.81
CA ALA A 130 5.23 -18.88 13.03
C ALA A 130 5.06 -17.83 11.91
N LEU A 131 6.14 -17.19 11.47
CA LEU A 131 6.09 -16.21 10.38
C LEU A 131 5.72 -16.84 9.03
N LYS A 132 6.20 -18.06 8.76
CA LYS A 132 5.89 -18.81 7.53
C LYS A 132 4.46 -19.36 7.52
N ASN A 133 3.95 -19.73 8.68
CA ASN A 133 2.64 -20.33 8.86
C ASN A 133 1.93 -19.61 10.01
N PRO A 134 1.30 -18.45 9.77
CA PRO A 134 0.64 -17.67 10.82
C PRO A 134 -0.49 -18.45 11.50
N THR A 135 -1.13 -19.39 10.82
CA THR A 135 -2.06 -20.35 11.42
C THR A 135 -1.41 -21.23 12.48
N SER A 136 -0.14 -21.60 12.32
CA SER A 136 0.67 -22.26 13.37
C SER A 136 1.28 -21.28 14.38
N ALA A 137 1.39 -19.98 14.06
CA ALA A 137 1.78 -18.94 15.02
C ALA A 137 0.71 -18.69 16.09
N ASN A 138 -0.55 -18.90 15.71
CA ASN A 138 -1.67 -19.01 16.64
C ASN A 138 -1.52 -20.19 17.62
N ALA A 139 -0.51 -21.06 17.46
CA ALA A 139 -0.17 -22.06 18.45
C ALA A 139 0.93 -21.62 19.41
N GLY A 140 1.88 -20.81 18.98
CA GLY A 140 3.07 -20.45 19.78
C GLY A 140 2.80 -19.41 20.87
N SER A 141 1.81 -18.53 20.66
CA SER A 141 1.38 -17.53 21.65
C SER A 141 0.39 -18.09 22.69
N PHE A 142 -0.05 -19.32 22.46
CA PHE A 142 -1.11 -20.01 23.18
C PHE A 142 -0.54 -21.27 23.84
N THR A 143 -1.18 -21.79 24.87
CA THR A 143 -0.82 -23.13 25.36
C THR A 143 -1.03 -24.16 24.26
N PRO A 144 -0.33 -25.32 24.26
CA PRO A 144 -0.53 -26.35 23.24
C PRO A 144 -1.98 -26.82 23.06
N GLU A 145 -2.82 -26.66 24.08
CA GLU A 145 -4.24 -27.02 24.07
C GLU A 145 -5.09 -25.92 23.37
N GLU A 146 -4.83 -24.65 23.69
CA GLU A 146 -5.45 -23.46 23.05
C GLU A 146 -5.00 -23.30 21.59
N ALA A 147 -3.75 -23.61 21.31
CA ALA A 147 -3.16 -23.70 19.99
C ALA A 147 -3.92 -24.66 19.06
N GLU A 148 -4.26 -25.83 19.59
CA GLU A 148 -4.98 -26.88 18.87
C GLU A 148 -6.43 -26.46 18.62
N GLU A 149 -7.06 -25.77 19.59
CA GLU A 149 -8.40 -25.19 19.46
C GLU A 149 -8.44 -24.10 18.38
N ILE A 150 -7.48 -23.16 18.41
CA ILE A 150 -7.43 -22.08 17.41
C ILE A 150 -7.10 -22.61 16.03
N THR A 151 -6.16 -23.55 15.90
CA THR A 151 -5.85 -24.17 14.60
C THR A 151 -7.07 -24.92 14.04
N ARG A 152 -7.89 -25.52 14.92
CA ARG A 152 -9.14 -26.18 14.53
C ARG A 152 -10.22 -25.19 14.09
N GLU A 153 -10.28 -24.00 14.70
CA GLU A 153 -11.30 -22.99 14.41
C GLU A 153 -10.89 -21.99 13.31
N THR A 154 -9.60 -21.85 13.03
CA THR A 154 -9.11 -20.94 11.99
C THR A 154 -9.41 -21.53 10.61
N PRO A 155 -10.18 -20.84 9.75
CA PRO A 155 -10.47 -21.34 8.42
C PRO A 155 -9.18 -21.40 7.56
N GLU A 156 -8.92 -22.53 6.93
CA GLU A 156 -7.75 -22.71 6.04
C GLU A 156 -8.05 -22.26 4.61
N LYS A 157 -7.00 -21.91 3.85
CA LYS A 157 -7.10 -21.65 2.41
C LYS A 157 -7.58 -22.91 1.70
N ALA A 158 -8.69 -22.82 0.97
CA ALA A 158 -9.20 -23.96 0.23
C ALA A 158 -8.33 -24.22 -1.00
N TYR A 159 -7.88 -25.47 -1.14
CA TYR A 159 -7.29 -25.98 -2.37
C TYR A 159 -8.31 -26.89 -3.04
N TYR A 160 -8.59 -26.64 -4.32
CA TYR A 160 -9.48 -27.48 -5.13
C TYR A 160 -9.11 -28.96 -4.98
N GLU A 161 -10.11 -29.80 -4.71
CA GLU A 161 -9.99 -31.26 -4.52
C GLU A 161 -9.20 -31.74 -3.28
N LYS A 162 -8.72 -30.83 -2.43
CA LYS A 162 -7.98 -31.17 -1.20
C LYS A 162 -8.66 -30.72 0.09
N SER A 163 -9.28 -29.53 0.07
CA SER A 163 -9.82 -28.92 1.28
C SER A 163 -11.29 -29.26 1.51
N HIS A 164 -11.66 -29.37 2.79
CA HIS A 164 -13.05 -29.59 3.22
C HIS A 164 -13.86 -28.29 3.09
N TYR A 165 -14.97 -28.34 2.36
CA TYR A 165 -15.76 -27.16 1.96
C TYR A 165 -16.34 -26.36 3.14
N ASP A 166 -16.48 -26.99 4.31
CA ASP A 166 -17.05 -26.46 5.55
C ASP A 166 -16.01 -25.79 6.47
N MET A 167 -14.71 -25.97 6.20
CA MET A 167 -13.61 -25.50 7.06
C MET A 167 -12.58 -24.65 6.29
N SER A 168 -12.93 -24.18 5.08
CA SER A 168 -11.99 -23.49 4.21
C SER A 168 -12.61 -22.33 3.44
N TYR A 169 -11.84 -21.26 3.22
CA TYR A 169 -12.24 -20.13 2.38
C TYR A 169 -11.77 -20.32 0.95
N TYR A 170 -12.67 -20.13 -0.02
CA TYR A 170 -12.50 -20.62 -1.39
C TYR A 170 -11.84 -19.66 -2.38
N ASP A 171 -11.41 -18.47 -1.96
CA ASP A 171 -10.81 -17.52 -2.90
C ASP A 171 -9.77 -16.57 -2.28
N PRO A 172 -8.54 -17.06 -2.05
CA PRO A 172 -7.47 -16.26 -1.46
C PRO A 172 -7.07 -15.09 -2.38
N GLU A 173 -7.16 -15.23 -3.70
CA GLU A 173 -6.67 -14.19 -4.63
C GLU A 173 -7.55 -12.94 -4.57
N TYR A 174 -8.88 -13.07 -4.68
CA TYR A 174 -9.78 -11.91 -4.56
C TYR A 174 -9.79 -11.31 -3.15
N MET A 175 -9.65 -12.14 -2.10
CA MET A 175 -9.55 -11.65 -0.72
C MET A 175 -8.27 -10.86 -0.49
N ILE A 176 -7.12 -11.34 -0.99
CA ILE A 176 -5.83 -10.65 -0.92
C ILE A 176 -5.92 -9.33 -1.68
N GLU A 177 -6.47 -9.32 -2.90
CA GLU A 177 -6.63 -8.10 -3.70
C GLU A 177 -7.59 -7.11 -3.06
N PHE A 178 -8.67 -7.57 -2.43
CA PHE A 178 -9.54 -6.72 -1.62
C PHE A 178 -8.79 -6.09 -0.45
N LEU A 179 -8.03 -6.85 0.33
CA LEU A 179 -7.25 -6.31 1.45
C LEU A 179 -6.22 -5.28 0.99
N ARG A 180 -5.55 -5.54 -0.14
CA ARG A 180 -4.62 -4.59 -0.77
C ARG A 180 -5.33 -3.30 -1.18
N ALA A 181 -6.48 -3.42 -1.85
CA ALA A 181 -7.29 -2.28 -2.28
C ALA A 181 -7.83 -1.48 -1.08
N LEU A 182 -8.26 -2.16 -0.03
CA LEU A 182 -8.72 -1.60 1.23
C LEU A 182 -7.62 -0.81 1.94
N LEU A 183 -6.45 -1.43 2.14
CA LEU A 183 -5.28 -0.78 2.74
C LEU A 183 -4.91 0.50 1.98
N TYR A 184 -4.90 0.44 0.66
CA TYR A 184 -4.61 1.62 -0.17
C TYR A 184 -5.69 2.69 -0.05
N ARG A 185 -6.97 2.29 -0.04
CA ARG A 185 -8.06 3.24 0.15
C ARG A 185 -7.89 3.97 1.49
N LEU A 186 -7.63 3.23 2.56
CA LEU A 186 -7.38 3.79 3.89
C LEU A 186 -6.17 4.73 3.95
N TYR A 187 -5.15 4.49 3.14
CA TYR A 187 -3.95 5.32 3.06
C TYR A 187 -4.19 6.66 2.35
N ASN A 188 -5.00 6.68 1.29
CA ASN A 188 -5.30 7.90 0.54
C ASN A 188 -6.51 8.66 1.06
N ASP A 189 -7.43 7.97 1.72
CA ASP A 189 -8.69 8.53 2.16
C ASP A 189 -8.54 9.12 3.56
N THR A 190 -8.38 10.45 3.60
CA THR A 190 -8.49 11.27 4.81
C THR A 190 -9.94 11.74 5.03
N GLY A 191 -10.89 11.13 4.30
CA GLY A 191 -12.30 11.52 4.26
C GLY A 191 -13.13 11.09 5.46
N ASP A 192 -14.42 11.42 5.37
CA ASP A 192 -15.47 11.05 6.30
C ASP A 192 -15.61 9.51 6.43
N PRO A 193 -15.65 8.94 7.65
CA PRO A 193 -15.77 7.49 7.87
C PRO A 193 -16.91 6.82 7.10
N GLN A 194 -18.02 7.54 6.84
CA GLN A 194 -19.13 7.00 6.08
C GLN A 194 -18.82 6.84 4.59
N THR A 195 -18.00 7.74 4.03
CA THR A 195 -17.53 7.63 2.64
C THR A 195 -16.64 6.40 2.50
N LEU A 196 -15.72 6.21 3.44
CA LEU A 196 -14.86 5.05 3.52
C LEU A 196 -15.66 3.74 3.66
N ALA A 197 -16.67 3.70 4.54
CA ALA A 197 -17.56 2.54 4.70
C ALA A 197 -18.25 2.17 3.38
N ASN A 198 -18.84 3.15 2.70
CA ASN A 198 -19.52 2.94 1.42
C ASN A 198 -18.57 2.42 0.33
N ASP A 199 -17.33 2.90 0.30
CA ASP A 199 -16.37 2.48 -0.71
C ASP A 199 -15.83 1.08 -0.42
N ILE A 200 -15.64 0.73 0.85
CA ILE A 200 -15.25 -0.62 1.26
C ILE A 200 -16.36 -1.64 0.96
N LEU A 201 -17.63 -1.29 1.18
CA LEU A 201 -18.77 -2.14 0.77
C LEU A 201 -18.76 -2.40 -0.73
N LYS A 202 -18.57 -1.35 -1.54
CA LYS A 202 -18.51 -1.50 -3.01
C LYS A 202 -17.35 -2.38 -3.44
N LEU A 203 -16.18 -2.23 -2.80
CA LEU A 203 -15.03 -3.09 -3.07
C LEU A 203 -15.40 -4.54 -2.74
N GLY A 204 -15.99 -4.79 -1.57
CA GLY A 204 -16.45 -6.12 -1.18
C GLY A 204 -17.41 -6.74 -2.19
N ASP A 205 -18.42 -5.97 -2.63
CA ASP A 205 -19.40 -6.40 -3.63
C ASP A 205 -18.73 -6.71 -4.99
N GLN A 206 -17.74 -5.92 -5.40
CA GLN A 206 -16.99 -6.13 -6.65
C GLN A 206 -16.18 -7.43 -6.63
N PHE A 207 -15.59 -7.75 -5.48
CA PHE A 207 -14.82 -8.97 -5.28
C PHE A 207 -15.67 -10.17 -4.85
N GLY A 208 -17.00 -10.02 -4.73
CA GLY A 208 -17.90 -11.08 -4.30
C GLY A 208 -17.68 -11.52 -2.85
N ILE A 209 -17.10 -10.67 -2.00
CA ILE A 209 -16.78 -10.98 -0.61
C ILE A 209 -18.04 -10.86 0.23
N GLN A 210 -18.22 -11.80 1.17
CA GLN A 210 -19.36 -11.78 2.09
C GLN A 210 -19.40 -10.47 2.90
N ARG A 211 -20.55 -9.80 2.88
CA ARG A 211 -20.77 -8.53 3.58
C ARG A 211 -20.35 -8.56 5.05
N ASP A 212 -20.64 -9.64 5.77
CA ASP A 212 -20.33 -9.74 7.20
C ASP A 212 -18.82 -9.71 7.47
N LEU A 213 -18.03 -10.28 6.57
CA LEU A 213 -16.56 -10.22 6.63
C LEU A 213 -16.07 -8.79 6.37
N VAL A 214 -16.64 -8.13 5.36
CA VAL A 214 -16.33 -6.72 5.04
C VAL A 214 -16.64 -5.80 6.23
N VAL A 215 -17.80 -5.99 6.87
CA VAL A 215 -18.23 -5.27 8.09
C VAL A 215 -17.24 -5.52 9.23
N THR A 216 -16.85 -6.78 9.45
CA THR A 216 -15.90 -7.16 10.50
C THR A 216 -14.56 -6.46 10.32
N ILE A 217 -14.01 -6.49 9.10
CA ILE A 217 -12.73 -5.84 8.79
C ILE A 217 -12.85 -4.33 9.00
N PHE A 218 -13.91 -3.68 8.49
CA PHE A 218 -14.13 -2.24 8.69
C PHE A 218 -14.21 -1.85 10.17
N ASN A 219 -15.07 -2.53 10.93
CA ASN A 219 -15.29 -2.24 12.35
C ASN A 219 -13.98 -2.39 13.13
N ARG A 220 -13.16 -3.39 12.80
CA ARG A 220 -11.87 -3.60 13.45
C ARG A 220 -10.86 -2.49 13.15
N ILE A 221 -10.80 -2.02 11.91
CA ILE A 221 -9.96 -0.86 11.52
C ILE A 221 -10.34 0.37 12.35
N GLN A 222 -11.64 0.65 12.45
CA GLN A 222 -12.13 1.79 13.21
C GLN A 222 -11.86 1.63 14.70
N LEU A 223 -12.04 0.42 15.24
CA LEU A 223 -11.73 0.12 16.63
C LEU A 223 -10.25 0.34 16.93
N LEU A 224 -9.34 -0.10 16.07
CA LEU A 224 -7.89 0.06 16.27
C LEU A 224 -7.45 1.51 16.19
N ARG A 225 -7.95 2.24 15.17
CA ARG A 225 -7.72 3.69 15.06
C ARG A 225 -8.21 4.39 16.32
N ALA A 226 -9.43 4.09 16.76
CA ALA A 226 -9.99 4.67 17.99
C ALA A 226 -9.15 4.32 19.22
N THR A 227 -8.72 3.06 19.36
CA THR A 227 -7.91 2.56 20.47
C THR A 227 -6.59 3.32 20.57
N LYS A 228 -5.90 3.51 19.44
CA LYS A 228 -4.63 4.23 19.38
C LYS A 228 -4.74 5.66 19.93
N TYR A 229 -5.83 6.36 19.68
CA TYR A 229 -6.00 7.75 20.14
C TYR A 229 -6.66 7.85 21.52
N GLN A 230 -7.56 6.93 21.87
CA GLN A 230 -8.34 7.00 23.12
C GLN A 230 -7.74 6.22 24.28
N MET A 231 -6.77 5.34 24.03
CA MET A 231 -6.14 4.51 25.05
C MET A 231 -4.62 4.50 24.88
N PHE A 232 -3.90 4.47 26.01
CA PHE A 232 -2.45 4.34 26.01
C PHE A 232 -2.06 2.87 26.20
N ILE A 233 -1.59 2.25 25.13
CA ILE A 233 -1.05 0.89 25.07
C ILE A 233 0.46 0.99 24.79
N LEU A 234 1.27 0.46 25.70
CA LEU A 234 2.73 0.50 25.57
C LEU A 234 3.18 -0.23 24.29
N GLY A 235 4.01 0.42 23.48
CA GLY A 235 4.54 -0.13 22.22
C GLY A 235 3.64 0.05 20.99
N VAL A 236 2.42 0.58 21.18
CA VAL A 236 1.47 0.88 20.09
C VAL A 236 1.07 2.35 20.08
N SER A 237 0.85 2.92 21.27
CA SER A 237 0.41 4.31 21.42
C SER A 237 1.54 5.32 21.22
N GLN A 238 1.20 6.44 20.60
CA GLN A 238 2.12 7.55 20.37
C GLN A 238 2.03 8.55 21.52
N ILE A 239 3.18 8.81 22.16
CA ILE A 239 3.27 9.77 23.27
C ILE A 239 2.83 11.15 22.78
N GLY A 240 1.90 11.77 23.50
CA GLY A 240 1.35 13.09 23.18
C GLY A 240 0.14 13.08 22.23
N ALA A 241 -0.16 11.96 21.57
CA ALA A 241 -1.36 11.79 20.74
C ALA A 241 -2.40 10.88 21.40
N SER A 242 -1.96 9.82 22.09
CA SER A 242 -2.83 8.86 22.77
C SER A 242 -3.25 9.37 24.15
N LEU A 243 -4.54 9.23 24.47
CA LEU A 243 -5.08 9.58 25.78
C LEU A 243 -4.80 8.50 26.81
N TRP A 244 -4.51 8.93 28.03
CA TRP A 244 -4.53 8.04 29.18
C TRP A 244 -5.98 7.86 29.64
N ASN A 245 -6.54 6.68 29.43
CA ASN A 245 -7.92 6.35 29.79
C ASN A 245 -7.93 5.28 30.89
N ASN A 246 -8.62 5.57 32.00
CA ASN A 246 -8.72 4.66 33.16
C ASN A 246 -9.93 3.71 33.08
N GLU A 247 -10.84 3.92 32.14
CA GLU A 247 -12.10 3.18 32.06
C GLU A 247 -12.05 1.99 31.09
N ASN A 248 -10.91 1.77 30.41
CA ASN A 248 -10.72 0.70 29.42
C ASN A 248 -11.81 0.64 28.34
N LYS A 249 -12.44 1.77 28.04
CA LYS A 249 -13.55 1.87 27.07
C LYS A 249 -13.13 2.70 25.88
N VAL A 250 -13.40 2.17 24.69
CA VAL A 250 -13.11 2.83 23.42
C VAL A 250 -14.40 3.01 22.64
N LEU A 251 -14.62 4.24 22.17
CA LEU A 251 -15.74 4.57 21.31
C LEU A 251 -15.29 4.56 19.86
N PHE A 252 -15.96 3.79 19.01
CA PHE A 252 -15.68 3.78 17.58
C PHE A 252 -16.97 3.82 16.76
N MET A 253 -16.86 4.22 15.50
CA MET A 253 -17.98 4.23 14.56
C MET A 253 -18.01 2.92 13.79
N ASP A 254 -19.14 2.23 13.81
CA ASP A 254 -19.35 1.02 13.02
C ASP A 254 -19.66 1.33 11.55
N MET A 255 -19.73 0.29 10.72
CA MET A 255 -19.97 0.42 9.29
C MET A 255 -21.30 1.11 8.93
N ASP A 256 -22.29 1.02 9.83
CA ASP A 256 -23.61 1.62 9.65
C ASP A 256 -23.66 3.07 10.17
N GLY A 257 -22.55 3.60 10.69
CA GLY A 257 -22.41 4.96 11.20
C GLY A 257 -22.82 5.13 12.66
N ASN A 258 -23.08 4.03 13.39
CA ASN A 258 -23.42 4.07 14.80
C ASN A 258 -22.15 4.16 15.66
N ILE A 259 -22.20 4.96 16.73
CA ILE A 259 -21.14 4.98 17.73
C ILE A 259 -21.36 3.82 18.70
N LYS A 260 -20.37 2.93 18.80
CA LYS A 260 -20.37 1.79 19.70
C LYS A 260 -19.26 1.91 20.73
N GLU A 261 -19.53 1.38 21.91
CA GLU A 261 -18.58 1.28 23.02
C GLU A 261 -18.11 -0.17 23.12
N VAL A 262 -16.79 -0.35 23.16
CA VAL A 262 -16.16 -1.65 23.41
C VAL A 262 -15.17 -1.51 24.55
N GLU A 263 -15.19 -2.48 25.45
CA GLU A 263 -14.20 -2.59 26.52
C GLU A 263 -12.94 -3.26 25.96
N ILE A 264 -11.81 -2.59 26.10
CA ILE A 264 -10.48 -3.03 25.68
C ILE A 264 -9.59 -3.03 26.91
N ASN A 265 -9.23 -4.22 27.37
CA ASN A 265 -8.31 -4.41 28.47
C ASN A 265 -6.88 -4.52 27.94
N ASN A 266 -6.72 -5.24 26.83
CA ASN A 266 -5.42 -5.53 26.21
C ASN A 266 -5.47 -5.25 24.70
N LEU A 267 -4.28 -5.16 24.08
CA LEU A 267 -4.18 -4.99 22.63
C LEU A 267 -4.86 -6.13 21.85
N ASP A 268 -4.87 -7.34 22.42
CA ASP A 268 -5.54 -8.52 21.85
C ASP A 268 -7.03 -8.28 21.59
N ASP A 269 -7.71 -7.57 22.49
CA ASP A 269 -9.15 -7.28 22.38
C ASP A 269 -9.44 -6.45 21.13
N ALA A 270 -8.52 -5.54 20.78
CA ALA A 270 -8.63 -4.71 19.58
C ALA A 270 -8.21 -5.44 18.30
N LEU A 271 -7.19 -6.32 18.38
CA LEU A 271 -6.61 -6.98 17.21
C LEU A 271 -7.36 -8.25 16.80
N LEU A 272 -7.75 -9.07 17.77
CA LEU A 272 -8.26 -10.43 17.58
C LEU A 272 -9.60 -10.67 18.28
N GLY A 273 -9.99 -9.78 19.20
CA GLY A 273 -11.18 -9.93 20.03
C GLY A 273 -12.50 -10.08 19.28
N PHE A 274 -13.32 -10.99 19.77
CA PHE A 274 -14.71 -11.10 19.39
C PHE A 274 -15.55 -10.08 20.17
N ALA A 275 -16.03 -9.05 19.46
CA ALA A 275 -17.00 -8.10 19.98
C ALA A 275 -18.39 -8.40 19.38
N LEU A 276 -19.35 -8.67 20.26
CA LEU A 276 -20.76 -8.89 19.89
C LEU A 276 -21.26 -7.72 19.03
N ASP A 277 -22.05 -8.05 18.00
CA ASP A 277 -22.62 -7.12 17.01
C ASP A 277 -21.59 -6.32 16.17
N ASN A 278 -20.29 -6.62 16.30
CA ASN A 278 -19.20 -5.92 15.61
C ASN A 278 -18.31 -6.86 14.79
N THR A 279 -18.15 -8.08 15.27
CA THR A 279 -17.38 -9.16 14.65
C THR A 279 -18.33 -10.28 14.23
N ALA A 280 -18.26 -10.70 12.97
CA ALA A 280 -18.99 -11.86 12.48
C ALA A 280 -18.49 -13.15 13.17
N LEU A 281 -19.41 -14.10 13.40
CA LEU A 281 -19.07 -15.40 13.99
C LEU A 281 -18.00 -16.11 13.13
N GLY A 282 -16.98 -16.65 13.78
CA GLY A 282 -15.83 -17.30 13.11
C GLY A 282 -14.70 -16.35 12.69
N TYR A 283 -14.83 -15.03 12.92
CA TYR A 283 -13.82 -14.02 12.56
C TYR A 283 -13.26 -13.22 13.75
N GLY A 284 -13.38 -13.77 14.96
CA GLY A 284 -12.78 -13.23 16.16
C GLY A 284 -12.70 -14.27 17.26
N PHE A 285 -11.83 -14.00 18.23
CA PHE A 285 -11.49 -14.91 19.31
C PHE A 285 -12.02 -14.37 20.63
N THR A 286 -12.48 -15.25 21.52
CA THR A 286 -12.70 -14.88 22.92
C THR A 286 -11.34 -14.66 23.56
N THR A 287 -11.01 -13.42 23.86
CA THR A 287 -9.72 -13.04 24.44
C THR A 287 -9.67 -13.31 25.93
N TYR A 288 -8.49 -13.66 26.43
CA TYR A 288 -8.28 -13.92 27.85
C TYR A 288 -8.10 -12.61 28.64
N PRO A 289 -8.38 -12.61 29.95
CA PRO A 289 -8.13 -11.44 30.81
C PRO A 289 -6.65 -11.01 30.81
N ASP A 290 -5.74 -11.97 30.65
CA ASP A 290 -4.31 -11.72 30.48
C ASP A 290 -3.98 -11.53 29.00
N THR A 291 -3.20 -10.50 28.68
CA THR A 291 -2.71 -10.26 27.32
C THR A 291 -1.93 -11.47 26.79
N VAL A 292 -2.34 -11.97 25.63
CA VAL A 292 -1.62 -12.91 24.77
C VAL A 292 -0.41 -12.19 24.16
N ILE A 293 -0.54 -10.90 23.85
CA ILE A 293 0.57 -10.03 23.47
C ILE A 293 1.24 -9.46 24.71
N ARG A 294 2.20 -10.19 25.27
CA ARG A 294 3.01 -9.66 26.37
C ARG A 294 4.12 -8.77 25.81
N PRO A 295 4.34 -7.56 26.37
CA PRO A 295 5.54 -6.79 26.05
C PRO A 295 6.76 -7.67 26.33
N LEU A 296 7.85 -7.49 25.56
CA LEU A 296 9.14 -8.18 25.69
C LEU A 296 9.68 -8.06 27.13
N THR A 297 9.14 -8.85 28.05
CA THR A 297 9.58 -8.87 29.43
C THR A 297 10.71 -9.87 29.46
N ARG A 298 11.89 -9.41 29.89
CA ARG A 298 13.01 -10.30 30.23
C ARG A 298 12.53 -11.22 31.35
N VAL A 299 12.09 -12.42 31.00
CA VAL A 299 11.75 -13.44 31.99
C VAL A 299 13.07 -13.87 32.61
N TYR A 300 13.34 -13.39 33.82
CA TYR A 300 14.34 -14.02 34.68
C TYR A 300 13.76 -15.37 35.10
N GLU A 301 14.46 -16.43 34.74
CA GLU A 301 14.11 -17.81 35.09
C GLU A 301 13.90 -17.95 36.60
N ASN A 302 12.66 -18.14 37.00
CA ASN A 302 12.25 -19.00 38.12
C ASN A 302 10.72 -19.15 38.05
N ASN A 303 10.25 -20.39 37.80
CA ASN A 303 8.85 -20.86 37.78
C ASN A 303 8.22 -21.21 36.41
N GLY A 304 8.98 -21.81 35.50
CA GLY A 304 8.47 -22.93 34.70
C GLY A 304 7.29 -22.71 33.75
N LYS A 305 6.93 -21.48 33.40
CA LYS A 305 5.96 -21.19 32.32
C LYS A 305 6.62 -20.32 31.26
N LYS A 306 6.87 -20.92 30.10
CA LYS A 306 7.27 -20.21 28.87
C LYS A 306 6.01 -19.98 28.04
N THR A 307 5.65 -18.71 27.87
CA THR A 307 4.77 -18.25 26.79
C THR A 307 5.47 -17.08 26.14
N VAL A 308 5.57 -17.13 24.82
CA VAL A 308 6.34 -16.18 24.04
C VAL A 308 5.51 -15.82 22.82
N PRO A 309 5.05 -14.58 22.68
CA PRO A 309 4.24 -14.25 21.52
C PRO A 309 5.14 -13.89 20.32
N ALA A 310 4.73 -14.30 19.13
CA ALA A 310 5.32 -13.87 17.85
C ALA A 310 4.95 -12.41 17.50
N LEU A 311 3.89 -11.87 18.11
CA LEU A 311 3.40 -10.52 17.82
C LEU A 311 4.32 -9.38 18.26
N PRO A 312 5.01 -9.43 19.42
CA PRO A 312 6.05 -8.46 19.78
C PRO A 312 7.19 -8.36 18.74
N VAL A 313 7.57 -9.47 18.10
CA VAL A 313 8.58 -9.49 17.03
C VAL A 313 8.07 -8.74 15.80
N LEU A 314 6.79 -8.93 15.47
CA LEU A 314 6.14 -8.21 14.38
C LEU A 314 5.95 -6.72 14.69
N LEU A 315 5.53 -6.37 15.92
CA LEU A 315 5.43 -4.97 16.34
C LEU A 315 6.80 -4.26 16.32
N GLU A 316 7.86 -4.94 16.76
CA GLU A 316 9.24 -4.45 16.66
C GLU A 316 9.65 -4.28 15.19
N TYR A 317 9.29 -5.24 14.33
CA TYR A 317 9.51 -5.11 12.89
C TYR A 317 8.76 -3.91 12.29
N LEU A 318 7.49 -3.70 12.66
CA LEU A 318 6.70 -2.53 12.25
C LEU A 318 7.34 -1.23 12.72
N TYR A 319 7.82 -1.19 13.97
CA TYR A 319 8.50 -0.03 14.53
C TYR A 319 9.79 0.28 13.75
N ARG A 320 10.64 -0.72 13.51
CA ARG A 320 11.87 -0.57 12.71
C ARG A 320 11.55 -0.11 11.29
N LYS A 321 10.47 -0.61 10.71
CA LYS A 321 10.01 -0.23 9.38
C LYS A 321 9.59 1.24 9.29
N VAL A 322 8.72 1.70 10.18
CA VAL A 322 8.30 3.11 10.19
C VAL A 322 9.51 4.02 10.41
N ASN A 323 10.41 3.66 11.32
CA ASN A 323 11.67 4.40 11.50
C ASN A 323 12.54 4.41 10.25
N LYS A 324 12.64 3.29 9.52
CA LYS A 324 13.37 3.21 8.25
C LYS A 324 12.75 4.15 7.21
N THR A 325 11.41 4.21 7.11
CA THR A 325 10.73 5.18 6.23
C THR A 325 11.03 6.63 6.63
N VAL A 326 10.96 6.96 7.92
CA VAL A 326 11.31 8.28 8.45
C VAL A 326 12.76 8.65 8.14
N ASN A 327 13.70 7.72 8.35
CA ASN A 327 15.11 7.94 8.07
C ASN A 327 15.39 8.07 6.57
N ASN A 328 14.70 7.31 5.74
CA ASN A 328 14.83 7.36 4.28
C ASN A 328 14.17 8.60 3.67
N TYR A 329 13.37 9.36 4.42
CA TYR A 329 12.76 10.59 3.95
C TYR A 329 13.80 11.58 3.37
N PHE A 330 15.00 11.61 3.96
CA PHE A 330 16.11 12.45 3.51
C PHE A 330 16.69 12.04 2.14
N LEU A 331 16.39 10.83 1.66
CA LEU A 331 16.84 10.33 0.36
C LEU A 331 15.87 10.68 -0.77
N THR A 332 14.68 11.20 -0.44
CA THR A 332 13.68 11.65 -1.42
C THR A 332 14.24 12.61 -2.48
N PRO A 333 15.08 13.62 -2.15
CA PRO A 333 15.69 14.51 -3.14
C PRO A 333 16.57 13.75 -4.14
N VAL A 334 17.37 12.79 -3.66
CA VAL A 334 18.24 11.95 -4.50
C VAL A 334 17.41 10.99 -5.34
N ALA A 335 16.30 10.47 -4.81
CA ALA A 335 15.36 9.65 -5.56
C ALA A 335 14.74 10.43 -6.74
N PHE A 336 14.49 11.74 -6.59
CA PHE A 336 14.02 12.57 -7.70
C PHE A 336 15.06 12.78 -8.78
N THR A 337 16.35 12.92 -8.44
CA THR A 337 17.45 13.06 -9.42
C THR A 337 17.92 11.70 -9.96
N ASN A 338 17.46 10.61 -9.38
CA ASN A 338 17.80 9.26 -9.82
C ASN A 338 17.44 9.02 -11.30
N TYR A 339 18.25 8.17 -11.94
CA TYR A 339 18.26 7.88 -13.38
C TYR A 339 18.65 9.07 -14.27
N SER A 340 19.30 10.10 -13.72
CA SER A 340 19.85 11.23 -14.47
C SER A 340 21.37 11.29 -14.30
N THR A 341 22.10 11.35 -15.42
CA THR A 341 23.55 11.57 -15.41
C THR A 341 23.90 13.03 -15.16
N VAL A 342 25.13 13.32 -14.74
CA VAL A 342 25.61 14.70 -14.51
C VAL A 342 25.38 15.63 -15.72
N PRO A 343 25.64 15.23 -16.99
CA PRO A 343 25.31 16.07 -18.14
C PRO A 343 23.80 16.34 -18.29
N GLU A 344 22.95 15.39 -17.91
CA GLU A 344 21.50 15.55 -17.96
C GLU A 344 21.00 16.46 -16.84
N MET A 345 21.59 16.40 -15.65
CA MET A 345 21.24 17.27 -14.51
C MET A 345 21.65 18.73 -14.72
N THR A 346 22.61 18.98 -15.62
CA THR A 346 23.12 20.33 -15.92
C THR A 346 22.46 20.95 -17.15
N ASP A 347 22.06 20.13 -18.12
CA ASP A 347 21.52 20.59 -19.40
C ASP A 347 20.18 19.91 -19.73
N LEU A 348 19.13 20.73 -19.77
CA LEU A 348 17.77 20.32 -20.11
C LEU A 348 17.67 19.63 -21.47
N SER A 349 18.51 20.04 -22.43
CA SER A 349 18.48 19.50 -23.80
C SER A 349 19.01 18.07 -23.87
N LYS A 350 19.78 17.63 -22.87
CA LYS A 350 20.35 16.29 -22.79
C LYS A 350 19.49 15.33 -21.98
N SER A 351 18.57 15.85 -21.17
CA SER A 351 17.79 15.07 -20.21
C SER A 351 16.74 14.19 -20.88
N GLU A 352 17.07 12.89 -21.03
CA GLU A 352 16.15 11.86 -21.55
C GLU A 352 14.87 11.76 -20.70
N LYS A 353 15.00 11.88 -19.37
CA LYS A 353 13.87 11.90 -18.42
C LYS A 353 12.88 13.02 -18.72
N MET A 354 13.37 14.21 -19.07
CA MET A 354 12.51 15.33 -19.41
C MET A 354 11.89 15.19 -20.81
N ASP A 355 12.54 14.46 -21.73
CA ASP A 355 11.95 14.12 -23.03
C ASP A 355 10.83 13.09 -22.92
N VAL A 356 10.99 12.08 -22.05
CA VAL A 356 9.92 11.13 -21.70
C VAL A 356 8.73 11.91 -21.12
N TYR A 357 8.96 12.80 -20.15
CA TYR A 357 7.91 13.65 -19.58
C TYR A 357 7.18 14.47 -20.66
N ALA A 358 7.93 15.16 -21.53
CA ALA A 358 7.35 15.97 -22.58
C ALA A 358 6.52 15.14 -23.58
N THR A 359 6.97 13.91 -23.87
CA THR A 359 6.26 12.96 -24.74
C THR A 359 4.95 12.50 -24.12
N LEU A 360 4.95 12.13 -22.83
CA LEU A 360 3.74 11.76 -22.09
C LEU A 360 2.76 12.94 -22.01
N GLN A 361 3.25 14.16 -21.79
CA GLN A 361 2.42 15.35 -21.77
C GLN A 361 1.83 15.69 -23.15
N ASN A 362 2.56 15.40 -24.24
CA ASN A 362 2.05 15.49 -25.60
C ASN A 362 0.88 14.50 -25.82
N TYR A 363 1.06 13.24 -25.41
CA TYR A 363 -0.01 12.22 -25.47
C TYR A 363 -1.25 12.64 -24.70
N ARG A 364 -1.07 13.17 -23.48
CA ARG A 364 -2.15 13.73 -22.68
C ARG A 364 -2.92 14.82 -23.45
N TYR A 365 -2.24 15.83 -23.99
CA TYR A 365 -2.92 16.89 -24.74
C TYR A 365 -3.59 16.38 -26.01
N ALA A 366 -3.03 15.37 -26.68
CA ALA A 366 -3.65 14.76 -27.85
C ALA A 366 -4.99 14.09 -27.50
N VAL A 367 -5.05 13.37 -26.38
CA VAL A 367 -6.29 12.77 -25.86
C VAL A 367 -7.27 13.86 -25.41
N GLU A 368 -6.83 14.85 -24.64
CA GLU A 368 -7.68 15.96 -24.17
C GLU A 368 -8.33 16.72 -25.34
N ASN A 369 -7.57 17.00 -26.41
CA ASN A 369 -8.05 17.67 -27.62
C ASN A 369 -9.04 16.80 -28.41
N LEU A 370 -8.80 15.48 -28.50
CA LEU A 370 -9.71 14.55 -29.15
C LEU A 370 -11.06 14.52 -28.43
N VAL A 371 -11.02 14.35 -27.11
CA VAL A 371 -12.22 14.35 -26.26
C VAL A 371 -12.96 15.69 -26.33
N GLU A 372 -12.22 16.80 -26.33
CA GLU A 372 -12.78 18.13 -26.50
C GLU A 372 -13.52 18.29 -27.82
N SER A 373 -12.96 17.78 -28.93
CA SER A 373 -13.61 17.78 -30.24
C SER A 373 -14.95 17.04 -30.22
N ILE A 374 -15.01 15.88 -29.55
CA ILE A 374 -16.25 15.09 -29.37
C ILE A 374 -17.26 15.86 -28.51
N CYS A 375 -16.82 16.35 -27.35
CA CYS A 375 -17.66 17.12 -26.43
C CYS A 375 -18.30 18.34 -27.10
N ASN A 376 -17.57 19.03 -27.98
CA ASN A 376 -18.08 20.20 -28.70
C ASN A 376 -19.24 19.87 -29.65
N LYS A 377 -19.35 18.62 -30.15
CA LYS A 377 -20.51 18.17 -30.96
C LYS A 377 -21.77 18.03 -30.12
N HIS A 378 -21.62 17.70 -28.84
CA HIS A 378 -22.71 17.36 -27.92
C HIS A 378 -23.12 18.53 -27.01
N SER A 379 -22.56 19.72 -27.21
CA SER A 379 -22.90 20.95 -26.46
C SER A 379 -22.86 20.79 -24.94
N VAL A 380 -21.90 20.00 -24.44
CA VAL A 380 -21.67 19.79 -23.00
C VAL A 380 -21.07 21.05 -22.36
N ASN A 381 -21.35 21.27 -21.07
CA ASN A 381 -20.79 22.41 -20.36
C ASN A 381 -19.27 22.23 -20.07
N GLN A 382 -18.59 23.31 -19.69
CA GLN A 382 -17.14 23.30 -19.46
C GLN A 382 -16.70 22.37 -18.32
N TYR A 383 -17.53 22.18 -17.30
CA TYR A 383 -17.24 21.30 -16.18
C TYR A 383 -17.32 19.82 -16.61
N GLN A 384 -18.41 19.43 -17.26
CA GLN A 384 -18.59 18.09 -17.83
C GLN A 384 -17.50 17.78 -18.85
N LYS A 385 -17.11 18.76 -19.69
CA LYS A 385 -16.00 18.63 -20.63
C LYS A 385 -14.70 18.25 -19.94
N ARG A 386 -14.40 18.84 -18.77
CA ARG A 386 -13.23 18.45 -17.97
C ARG A 386 -13.37 17.03 -17.41
N GLN A 387 -14.55 16.64 -16.95
CA GLN A 387 -14.80 15.27 -16.50
C GLN A 387 -14.62 14.25 -17.63
N TYR A 388 -15.15 14.51 -18.83
CA TYR A 388 -14.91 13.65 -20.01
C TYR A 388 -13.43 13.57 -20.37
N GLN A 389 -12.68 14.68 -20.29
CA GLN A 389 -11.24 14.66 -20.52
C GLN A 389 -10.50 13.79 -19.51
N MET A 390 -10.89 13.85 -18.22
CA MET A 390 -10.34 12.95 -17.20
C MET A 390 -10.70 11.49 -17.48
N ALA A 391 -11.96 11.22 -17.87
CA ALA A 391 -12.41 9.89 -18.23
C ALA A 391 -11.60 9.30 -19.40
N GLY A 392 -11.38 10.09 -20.46
CA GLY A 392 -10.57 9.69 -21.61
C GLY A 392 -9.10 9.45 -21.25
N LEU A 393 -8.53 10.25 -20.34
CA LEU A 393 -7.17 10.01 -19.86
C LEU A 393 -7.08 8.71 -19.04
N GLN A 394 -7.97 8.50 -18.07
CA GLN A 394 -8.01 7.27 -17.27
C GLN A 394 -8.11 6.02 -18.16
N TYR A 395 -8.92 6.09 -19.22
CA TYR A 395 -9.08 5.01 -20.19
C TYR A 395 -7.77 4.63 -20.92
N VAL A 396 -6.88 5.62 -21.13
CA VAL A 396 -5.58 5.42 -21.78
C VAL A 396 -4.49 5.08 -20.76
N THR A 397 -4.56 5.62 -19.55
CA THR A 397 -3.49 5.50 -18.54
C THR A 397 -3.62 4.30 -17.61
N ARG A 398 -4.68 3.49 -17.72
CA ARG A 398 -4.89 2.25 -16.94
C ARG A 398 -3.61 1.42 -16.71
N ASN A 399 -2.76 1.27 -17.73
CA ASN A 399 -1.55 0.42 -17.66
C ASN A 399 -0.27 1.20 -17.34
N VAL A 400 -0.34 2.54 -17.33
CA VAL A 400 0.80 3.46 -17.35
C VAL A 400 0.96 4.19 -16.01
N GLU A 401 -0.09 4.22 -15.18
CA GLU A 401 0.02 4.79 -13.85
C GLU A 401 1.21 4.16 -13.10
N SER A 402 2.10 5.04 -12.66
CA SER A 402 3.36 4.73 -12.00
C SER A 402 3.19 4.54 -10.50
N HIS A 403 1.99 4.83 -9.98
CA HIS A 403 1.60 4.48 -8.62
C HIS A 403 0.99 3.10 -8.73
N SER A 404 1.70 2.10 -8.21
CA SER A 404 1.46 0.69 -8.49
C SER A 404 0.15 0.14 -7.90
N TRP A 405 -0.61 0.91 -7.12
CA TRP A 405 -1.59 0.32 -6.20
C TRP A 405 -3.02 0.47 -6.72
N GLY A 406 -3.75 -0.65 -6.77
CA GLY A 406 -5.02 -0.79 -7.51
C GLY A 406 -4.82 -0.98 -9.02
N LYS A 407 -3.59 -0.80 -9.51
CA LYS A 407 -3.19 -1.08 -10.90
C LYS A 407 -3.34 -2.55 -11.24
N ASP A 408 -3.00 -3.45 -10.32
CA ASP A 408 -3.05 -4.89 -10.57
C ASP A 408 -4.48 -5.38 -10.76
N LEU A 409 -5.43 -4.91 -9.95
CA LEU A 409 -6.87 -5.12 -10.16
C LEU A 409 -7.32 -4.62 -11.53
N LEU A 410 -6.96 -3.38 -11.87
CA LEU A 410 -7.29 -2.84 -13.17
C LEU A 410 -6.60 -3.65 -14.28
N LEU A 411 -5.38 -4.15 -14.12
CA LEU A 411 -4.67 -4.97 -15.11
C LEU A 411 -5.25 -6.38 -15.25
N GLN A 412 -5.81 -6.95 -14.18
CA GLN A 412 -6.44 -8.27 -14.15
C GLN A 412 -7.81 -8.29 -14.84
N MET A 413 -8.52 -7.17 -14.85
CA MET A 413 -9.79 -7.04 -15.59
C MET A 413 -9.57 -7.30 -17.09
N SER A 414 -10.49 -8.05 -17.71
CA SER A 414 -10.60 -8.07 -19.17
C SER A 414 -10.93 -6.66 -19.72
N ASP A 415 -10.69 -6.43 -21.01
CA ASP A 415 -11.03 -5.16 -21.64
C ASP A 415 -12.54 -4.85 -21.59
N ASP A 416 -13.37 -5.88 -21.58
CA ASP A 416 -14.83 -5.76 -21.46
C ASP A 416 -15.24 -5.38 -20.03
N GLU A 417 -14.71 -6.09 -19.02
CA GLU A 417 -14.96 -5.78 -17.60
C GLU A 417 -14.52 -4.36 -17.23
N PHE A 418 -13.33 -3.95 -17.68
CA PHE A 418 -12.85 -2.58 -17.46
C PHE A 418 -13.73 -1.56 -18.17
N THR A 419 -14.20 -1.85 -19.38
CA THR A 419 -15.09 -0.95 -20.12
C THR A 419 -16.39 -0.76 -19.36
N ASP A 420 -16.99 -1.83 -18.85
CA ASP A 420 -18.23 -1.74 -18.08
C ASP A 420 -18.05 -0.99 -16.77
N PHE A 421 -16.96 -1.28 -16.04
CA PHE A 421 -16.57 -0.51 -14.85
C PHE A 421 -16.41 0.98 -15.17
N TRP A 422 -15.67 1.32 -16.24
CA TRP A 422 -15.40 2.71 -16.62
C TRP A 422 -16.69 3.45 -17.00
N LEU A 423 -17.56 2.82 -17.78
CA LEU A 423 -18.85 3.41 -18.17
C LEU A 423 -19.78 3.60 -16.98
N ASP A 424 -19.83 2.65 -16.05
CA ASP A 424 -20.64 2.76 -14.84
C ASP A 424 -20.09 3.82 -13.87
N HIS A 425 -18.77 3.83 -13.63
CA HIS A 425 -18.10 4.80 -12.78
C HIS A 425 -18.37 6.25 -13.21
N TRP A 426 -18.13 6.56 -14.49
CA TRP A 426 -18.35 7.91 -15.02
C TRP A 426 -19.83 8.21 -15.27
N GLY A 427 -20.64 7.20 -15.58
CA GLY A 427 -22.09 7.32 -15.68
C GLY A 427 -22.74 7.76 -14.37
N ARG A 428 -22.33 7.18 -13.24
CA ARG A 428 -22.77 7.57 -11.89
C ARG A 428 -22.39 9.00 -11.52
N GLN A 429 -21.28 9.51 -12.08
CA GLN A 429 -20.87 10.91 -11.92
C GLN A 429 -21.67 11.89 -12.81
N GLY A 430 -22.67 11.39 -13.54
CA GLY A 430 -23.55 12.20 -14.38
C GLY A 430 -23.06 12.39 -15.81
N LEU A 431 -22.08 11.60 -16.27
CA LEU A 431 -21.67 11.60 -17.67
C LEU A 431 -22.58 10.71 -18.53
N ASN A 432 -22.79 11.12 -19.77
CA ASN A 432 -23.61 10.41 -20.74
C ASN A 432 -22.82 9.21 -21.31
N ARG A 433 -23.39 8.01 -21.18
CA ARG A 433 -22.79 6.74 -21.62
C ARG A 433 -22.52 6.69 -23.13
N GLU A 434 -23.35 7.32 -23.95
CA GLU A 434 -23.18 7.37 -25.41
C GLU A 434 -21.95 8.19 -25.80
N ILE A 435 -21.74 9.34 -25.14
CA ILE A 435 -20.55 10.18 -25.36
C ILE A 435 -19.28 9.44 -24.92
N LEU A 436 -19.35 8.72 -23.79
CA LEU A 436 -18.24 7.90 -23.31
C LEU A 436 -17.89 6.79 -24.30
N LEU A 437 -18.88 6.12 -24.90
CA LEU A 437 -18.67 5.11 -25.93
C LEU A 437 -18.06 5.71 -27.23
N GLU A 438 -18.47 6.90 -27.65
CA GLU A 438 -17.85 7.61 -28.78
C GLU A 438 -16.38 7.93 -28.48
N ILE A 439 -16.09 8.43 -27.27
CA ILE A 439 -14.72 8.71 -26.80
C ILE A 439 -13.87 7.44 -26.85
N LYS A 440 -14.36 6.32 -26.30
CA LYS A 440 -13.67 5.02 -26.35
C LYS A 440 -13.31 4.65 -27.79
N GLY A 441 -14.30 4.63 -28.69
CA GLY A 441 -14.11 4.21 -30.07
C GLY A 441 -13.10 5.08 -30.83
N GLU A 442 -13.11 6.40 -30.63
CA GLU A 442 -12.13 7.28 -31.27
C GLU A 442 -10.74 7.16 -30.63
N ILE A 443 -10.63 6.94 -29.31
CA ILE A 443 -9.32 6.69 -28.68
C ILE A 443 -8.71 5.39 -29.22
N GLU A 444 -9.46 4.28 -29.25
CA GLU A 444 -8.96 2.99 -29.76
C GLU A 444 -8.50 3.09 -31.22
N LYS A 445 -9.19 3.88 -32.03
CA LYS A 445 -8.87 4.11 -33.44
C LYS A 445 -7.59 4.94 -33.63
N TRP A 446 -7.45 6.05 -32.90
CA TRP A 446 -6.33 6.99 -33.12
C TRP A 446 -5.09 6.65 -32.28
N PHE A 447 -5.26 5.90 -31.20
CA PHE A 447 -4.25 5.61 -30.20
C PHE A 447 -4.18 4.13 -29.80
N PRO A 448 -4.18 3.17 -30.76
CA PRO A 448 -4.32 1.73 -30.46
C PRO A 448 -3.23 1.20 -29.51
N ASN A 449 -2.00 1.71 -29.64
CA ASN A 449 -0.85 1.25 -28.85
C ASN A 449 -0.34 2.32 -27.87
N LEU A 450 -1.14 3.36 -27.60
CA LEU A 450 -0.68 4.47 -26.75
C LEU A 450 -0.40 4.01 -25.32
N ARG A 451 -1.17 3.03 -24.84
CA ARG A 451 -0.99 2.39 -23.53
C ARG A 451 0.40 1.74 -23.44
N GLU A 452 0.70 0.86 -24.39
CA GLU A 452 1.95 0.10 -24.45
C GLU A 452 3.15 1.04 -24.61
N LYS A 453 3.08 2.00 -25.55
CA LYS A 453 4.14 2.99 -25.77
C LYS A 453 4.44 3.84 -24.55
N SER A 454 3.41 4.23 -23.80
CA SER A 454 3.61 5.05 -22.60
C SER A 454 4.27 4.25 -21.47
N ARG A 455 3.92 2.97 -21.31
CA ARG A 455 4.60 2.05 -20.38
C ARG A 455 6.06 1.82 -20.78
N GLU A 456 6.27 1.50 -22.06
CA GLU A 456 7.62 1.31 -22.63
C GLU A 456 8.50 2.52 -22.38
N LEU A 457 8.00 3.74 -22.65
CA LEU A 457 8.76 4.97 -22.43
C LEU A 457 9.15 5.17 -20.95
N ALA A 458 8.29 4.79 -20.02
CA ALA A 458 8.56 4.92 -18.59
C ALA A 458 9.61 3.90 -18.10
N GLU A 459 9.56 2.66 -18.61
CA GLU A 459 10.45 1.56 -18.18
C GLU A 459 11.78 1.53 -18.91
N GLN A 460 11.80 1.86 -20.21
CA GLN A 460 12.98 1.76 -21.08
C GLN A 460 14.15 2.55 -20.52
N MET A 461 13.92 3.76 -20.00
CA MET A 461 14.98 4.56 -19.41
C MET A 461 15.60 3.85 -18.21
N ARG A 462 14.79 3.36 -17.26
CA ARG A 462 15.29 2.64 -16.08
C ARG A 462 16.09 1.40 -16.47
N LEU A 463 15.55 0.59 -17.39
CA LEU A 463 16.20 -0.64 -17.87
C LEU A 463 17.51 -0.35 -18.61
N LYS A 464 17.53 0.66 -19.50
CA LYS A 464 18.72 1.10 -20.23
C LYS A 464 19.83 1.54 -19.27
N ARG A 465 19.50 2.23 -18.19
CA ARG A 465 20.46 2.70 -17.18
C ARG A 465 21.02 1.53 -16.37
N LYS A 466 20.14 0.62 -15.90
CA LYS A 466 20.57 -0.63 -15.23
C LYS A 466 21.47 -1.48 -16.13
N MET A 467 21.10 -1.65 -17.40
CA MET A 467 21.88 -2.42 -18.36
C MET A 467 23.23 -1.77 -18.65
N LYS A 468 23.30 -0.44 -18.77
CA LYS A 468 24.56 0.29 -18.92
C LYS A 468 25.49 0.05 -17.73
N ALA A 469 24.98 0.15 -16.50
CA ALA A 469 25.75 -0.12 -15.29
C ALA A 469 26.25 -1.58 -15.25
N TYR A 470 25.39 -2.54 -15.57
CA TYR A 470 25.74 -3.96 -15.62
C TYR A 470 26.83 -4.28 -16.66
N LEU A 471 26.70 -3.75 -17.88
CA LEU A 471 27.70 -3.96 -18.94
C LEU A 471 29.05 -3.34 -18.58
N SER A 472 29.06 -2.16 -17.94
CA SER A 472 30.29 -1.55 -17.44
C SER A 472 30.98 -2.42 -16.39
N LYS A 473 30.22 -3.06 -15.49
CA LYS A 473 30.75 -4.00 -14.49
C LYS A 473 31.39 -5.24 -15.15
N LEU A 474 30.79 -5.78 -16.22
CA LEU A 474 31.32 -6.95 -16.94
C LEU A 474 32.57 -6.66 -17.79
N SER A 475 32.78 -5.40 -18.17
CA SER A 475 33.92 -4.99 -19.00
C SER A 475 35.23 -4.79 -18.24
N LYS A 476 35.19 -4.88 -16.91
CA LYS A 476 36.34 -4.83 -15.99
C LYS A 476 36.64 -6.23 -15.49
#